data_AF-A0A3B0XF47-F1
#
_entry.id   AF-A0A3B0XF47-F1
#
_cell.length_a   1.000
_cell.length_b   1.000
_cell.length_c   1.000
_cell.angle_alpha   90.00
_cell.angle_beta   90.00
_cell.angle_gamma   90.00
#
_symmetry.space_group_name_H-M   'P 1'
#
loop_
_entity.id
_entity.type
_entity.pdbx_description
1 polymer ?
#
loop_
_entity_poly.entity_id
_entity_poly.type
_entity_poly.pdbx_seq_one_letter_code
_entity_poly.pdbx_strand_id
1 'polypeptide(L)'
;MSEQTQGSIHGQWSGRMAFIFAATGSAVGLGNIWKFPYITGENGGGAFVLIYLLCIAAIGIPIMVAEVMLGRRGRQSPINSMASLAAEEGRPGAWVLLGWLGVIAGFLILSYYSVIAGLAMSYVFRTAGGLFTGATADGVGSIFKSIVGDPEKLLAWHTLFMVITMVIVARGVKNGLEKVVTWLMPGLFVILIVLMFYSMSTGHFSEGLSFLFSPDFSKIKTEGVLIAMGHAFFTLSLGMGAIMVYGSYLPKEVSIAKATVTIALADTAVALMAGLVIFPIVFANKLEPGSGFGLIFETLPIAFGQMEAGVLIGTLFFVLLVLAALSSSISLIEPAVAWLVENRDMSRVRASIWCGM
;
A
#
# COMPACT_ATOMS: atom_id res chain seq x y z
N MET A 1 -26.03 -20.51 -27.58
CA MET A 1 -25.29 -19.23 -27.59
C MET A 1 -23.85 -19.52 -27.26
N SER A 2 -22.94 -19.32 -28.21
CA SER A 2 -21.50 -19.40 -27.94
C SER A 2 -21.12 -18.27 -26.98
N GLU A 3 -20.56 -18.59 -25.81
CA GLU A 3 -19.88 -17.61 -24.95
C GLU A 3 -18.73 -16.98 -25.76
N GLN A 4 -19.02 -15.88 -26.48
CA GLN A 4 -17.95 -15.00 -26.94
C GLN A 4 -17.26 -14.47 -25.69
N THR A 5 -16.03 -14.92 -25.51
CA THR A 5 -15.23 -14.57 -24.36
C THR A 5 -14.89 -13.09 -24.48
N GLN A 6 -15.60 -12.21 -23.76
CA GLN A 6 -15.24 -10.80 -23.69
C GLN A 6 -13.80 -10.71 -23.15
N GLY A 7 -12.87 -10.34 -24.03
CA GLY A 7 -11.52 -9.96 -23.63
C GLY A 7 -11.54 -8.54 -23.05
N SER A 8 -10.70 -8.25 -22.06
CA SER A 8 -10.54 -6.88 -21.58
C SER A 8 -9.86 -6.03 -22.66
N ILE A 9 -10.42 -4.86 -22.96
CA ILE A 9 -9.84 -3.90 -23.93
C ILE A 9 -8.48 -3.33 -23.45
N HIS A 10 -8.16 -3.48 -22.17
CA HIS A 10 -6.91 -3.02 -21.57
C HIS A 10 -5.76 -4.03 -21.66
N GLY A 11 -6.04 -5.24 -22.17
CA GLY A 11 -5.12 -6.37 -22.14
C GLY A 11 -5.27 -7.24 -20.89
N GLN A 12 -4.40 -8.25 -20.78
CA GLN A 12 -4.38 -9.18 -19.65
C GLN A 12 -2.96 -9.26 -19.09
N TRP A 13 -2.85 -9.69 -17.84
CA TRP A 13 -1.57 -10.07 -17.23
C TRP A 13 -0.93 -11.21 -18.03
N SER A 14 0.40 -11.21 -18.14
CA SER A 14 1.13 -12.29 -18.84
C SER A 14 0.94 -13.67 -18.22
N GLY A 15 0.53 -13.74 -16.95
CA GLY A 15 0.20 -14.98 -16.28
C GLY A 15 -0.06 -14.81 -14.78
N ARG A 16 -0.05 -15.94 -14.06
CA ARG A 16 -0.32 -15.99 -12.62
C ARG A 16 0.64 -15.12 -11.79
N MET A 17 1.94 -15.19 -12.07
CA MET A 17 2.95 -14.46 -11.29
C MET A 17 2.85 -12.94 -11.49
N ALA A 18 2.58 -12.49 -12.72
CA ALA A 18 2.32 -11.09 -13.01
C ALA A 18 1.13 -10.55 -12.20
N PHE A 19 0.02 -11.30 -12.17
CA PHE A 19 -1.14 -10.94 -11.34
C PHE A 19 -0.80 -10.92 -9.85
N ILE A 20 -0.13 -11.94 -9.33
CA ILE A 20 0.25 -12.00 -7.91
C ILE A 20 1.14 -10.83 -7.56
N PHE A 21 2.18 -10.53 -8.34
CA PHE A 21 3.05 -9.38 -8.07
C PHE A 21 2.31 -8.04 -8.19
N ALA A 22 1.40 -7.89 -9.16
CA ALA A 22 0.61 -6.67 -9.29
C ALA A 22 -0.33 -6.49 -8.08
N ALA A 23 -1.10 -7.52 -7.72
CA ALA A 23 -2.04 -7.44 -6.60
C ALA A 23 -1.32 -7.37 -5.24
N THR A 24 -0.19 -8.06 -5.06
CA THR A 24 0.66 -7.88 -3.89
C THR A 24 1.28 -6.49 -3.87
N GLY A 25 1.70 -5.91 -4.99
CA GLY A 25 2.17 -4.52 -5.04
C GLY A 25 1.09 -3.48 -4.79
N SER A 26 -0.17 -3.81 -5.08
CA SER A 26 -1.32 -3.01 -4.64
C SER A 26 -1.43 -3.05 -3.12
N ALA A 27 -1.44 -4.26 -2.55
CA ALA A 27 -1.66 -4.46 -1.12
C ALA A 27 -0.49 -3.97 -0.26
N VAL A 28 0.73 -4.36 -0.63
CA VAL A 28 1.98 -3.97 0.02
C VAL A 28 2.31 -2.52 -0.32
N GLY A 29 2.12 -1.63 0.66
CA GLY A 29 2.33 -0.19 0.48
C GLY A 29 2.68 0.54 1.77
N LEU A 30 2.36 1.85 1.80
CA LEU A 30 2.37 2.65 3.03
C LEU A 30 1.49 2.03 4.14
N GLY A 31 0.49 1.22 3.78
CA GLY A 31 -0.30 0.45 4.76
C GLY A 31 0.57 -0.40 5.68
N ASN A 32 1.50 -1.17 5.11
CA ASN A 32 2.30 -2.16 5.83
C ASN A 32 3.51 -1.54 6.52
N ILE A 33 4.18 -0.59 5.86
CA ILE A 33 5.46 -0.06 6.35
C ILE A 33 5.26 1.17 7.24
N TRP A 34 4.24 1.99 6.95
CA TRP A 34 3.94 3.19 7.73
C TRP A 34 2.76 3.00 8.67
N LYS A 35 1.59 2.65 8.13
CA LYS A 35 0.34 2.67 8.88
C LYS A 35 0.26 1.60 9.96
N PHE A 36 0.61 0.37 9.60
CA PHE A 36 0.55 -0.80 10.48
C PHE A 36 1.40 -0.62 11.75
N PRO A 37 2.68 -0.20 11.68
CA PRO A 37 3.50 0.00 12.88
C PRO A 37 2.95 1.05 13.82
N TYR A 38 2.51 2.22 13.33
CA TYR A 38 2.04 3.27 14.24
C TYR A 38 0.72 2.90 14.90
N ILE A 39 -0.27 2.34 14.16
CA ILE A 39 -1.54 1.93 14.78
C ILE A 39 -1.33 0.77 15.74
N THR A 40 -0.38 -0.12 15.47
CA THR A 40 -0.01 -1.21 16.38
C THR A 40 0.65 -0.65 17.64
N GLY A 41 1.51 0.36 17.49
CA GLY A 41 2.08 1.16 18.58
C GLY A 41 1.02 1.76 19.49
N GLU A 42 0.01 2.41 18.90
CA GLU A 42 -1.07 3.11 19.61
C GLU A 42 -2.12 2.18 20.24
N ASN A 43 -2.30 0.98 19.70
CA ASN A 43 -3.39 0.07 20.08
C ASN A 43 -2.94 -1.17 20.85
N GLY A 44 -1.82 -1.10 21.58
CA GLY A 44 -1.44 -2.15 22.53
C GLY A 44 -0.73 -3.36 21.92
N GLY A 45 -0.06 -3.19 20.77
CA GLY A 45 0.86 -4.19 20.23
C GLY A 45 0.18 -5.50 19.84
N GLY A 46 0.65 -6.61 20.41
CA GLY A 46 0.28 -7.96 19.94
C GLY A 46 -1.20 -8.32 19.99
N ALA A 47 -1.98 -7.73 20.90
CA ALA A 47 -3.43 -7.96 20.91
C ALA A 47 -4.11 -7.33 19.68
N PHE A 48 -3.65 -6.14 19.27
CA PHE A 48 -4.12 -5.49 18.04
C PHE A 48 -3.71 -6.30 16.82
N VAL A 49 -2.45 -6.77 16.77
CA VAL A 49 -1.94 -7.61 15.68
C VAL A 49 -2.81 -8.86 15.52
N LEU A 50 -3.13 -9.55 16.61
CA LEU A 50 -3.97 -10.76 16.54
C LEU A 50 -5.37 -10.47 15.98
N ILE A 51 -6.03 -9.39 16.45
CA ILE A 51 -7.35 -8.98 15.94
C ILE A 51 -7.27 -8.62 14.46
N TYR A 52 -6.24 -7.87 14.06
CA TYR A 52 -5.97 -7.53 12.67
C TYR A 52 -5.80 -8.78 11.78
N LEU A 53 -5.02 -9.78 12.22
CA LEU A 53 -4.84 -11.05 11.50
C LEU A 53 -6.17 -11.81 11.35
N LEU A 54 -7.01 -11.80 12.39
CA LEU A 54 -8.35 -12.38 12.32
C LEU A 54 -9.24 -11.64 11.32
N CYS A 55 -9.19 -10.30 11.28
CA CYS A 55 -9.92 -9.50 10.29
C CYS A 55 -9.44 -9.80 8.86
N ILE A 56 -8.13 -9.93 8.63
CA ILE A 56 -7.57 -10.33 7.33
C ILE A 56 -8.13 -11.70 6.91
N ALA A 57 -8.07 -12.70 7.80
CA ALA A 57 -8.48 -14.06 7.49
C ALA A 57 -10.00 -14.20 7.28
N ALA A 58 -10.81 -13.61 8.18
CA ALA A 58 -12.25 -13.80 8.21
C ALA A 58 -13.03 -12.85 7.29
N ILE A 59 -12.47 -11.67 6.96
CA ILE A 59 -13.16 -10.63 6.20
C ILE A 59 -12.35 -10.25 4.95
N GLY A 60 -11.07 -9.94 5.12
CA GLY A 60 -10.20 -9.47 4.04
C GLY A 60 -10.09 -10.46 2.87
N ILE A 61 -9.69 -11.70 3.15
CA ILE A 61 -9.53 -12.76 2.13
C ILE A 61 -10.84 -13.04 1.40
N PRO A 62 -11.99 -13.28 2.06
CA PRO A 62 -13.27 -13.49 1.38
C PRO A 62 -13.67 -12.32 0.46
N ILE A 63 -13.52 -11.08 0.91
CA ILE A 63 -13.85 -9.90 0.09
C ILE A 63 -12.89 -9.77 -1.09
N MET A 64 -11.60 -10.03 -0.89
CA MET A 64 -10.62 -10.04 -1.98
C MET A 64 -11.00 -11.08 -3.05
N VAL A 65 -11.41 -12.29 -2.64
CA VAL A 65 -11.90 -13.31 -3.58
C VAL A 65 -13.11 -12.78 -4.35
N ALA A 66 -14.07 -12.15 -3.68
CA ALA A 66 -15.25 -11.59 -4.31
C ALA A 66 -14.90 -10.49 -5.34
N GLU A 67 -14.02 -9.55 -5.00
CA GLU A 67 -13.59 -8.51 -5.93
C GLU A 67 -12.88 -9.07 -7.16
N VAL A 68 -11.96 -10.03 -6.96
CA VAL A 68 -11.25 -10.66 -8.09
C VAL A 68 -12.23 -11.45 -8.97
N MET A 69 -13.22 -12.13 -8.38
CA MET A 69 -14.26 -12.84 -9.12
C MET A 69 -15.12 -11.91 -9.95
N LEU A 70 -15.62 -10.81 -9.35
CA LEU A 70 -16.44 -9.80 -10.02
C LEU A 70 -15.65 -9.15 -11.16
N GLY A 71 -14.42 -8.73 -10.89
CA GLY A 71 -13.53 -8.16 -11.89
C GLY A 71 -13.29 -9.10 -13.05
N ARG A 72 -12.88 -10.34 -12.77
CA ARG A 72 -12.57 -11.33 -13.82
C ARG A 72 -13.77 -11.72 -14.66
N ARG A 73 -14.97 -11.73 -14.07
CA ARG A 73 -16.21 -12.01 -14.80
C ARG A 73 -16.63 -10.81 -15.65
N GLY A 74 -16.55 -9.60 -15.11
CA GLY A 74 -16.96 -8.37 -15.79
C GLY A 74 -16.00 -7.89 -16.87
N ARG A 75 -14.69 -8.15 -16.75
CA ARG A 75 -13.63 -7.80 -17.75
C ARG A 75 -13.54 -6.31 -18.10
N GLN A 76 -14.10 -5.46 -17.25
CA GLN A 76 -14.22 -4.02 -17.42
C GLN A 76 -13.78 -3.29 -16.13
N SER A 77 -13.75 -1.97 -16.16
CA SER A 77 -13.62 -1.12 -14.96
C SER A 77 -14.65 -1.50 -13.89
N PRO A 78 -14.42 -1.18 -12.59
CA PRO A 78 -15.33 -1.58 -11.51
C PRO A 78 -16.78 -1.11 -11.70
N ILE A 79 -16.97 0.12 -12.18
CA ILE A 79 -18.30 0.70 -12.45
C ILE A 79 -19.03 -0.10 -13.53
N ASN A 80 -18.37 -0.35 -14.66
CA ASN A 80 -18.96 -1.07 -15.79
C ASN A 80 -19.17 -2.56 -15.47
N SER A 81 -18.21 -3.19 -14.78
CA SER A 81 -18.34 -4.58 -14.32
C SER A 81 -19.57 -4.75 -13.42
N MET A 82 -19.78 -3.85 -12.46
CA MET A 82 -20.97 -3.91 -11.60
C MET A 82 -22.26 -3.65 -12.38
N ALA A 83 -22.26 -2.79 -13.40
CA ALA A 83 -23.42 -2.51 -14.25
C ALA A 83 -23.81 -3.72 -15.11
N SER A 84 -22.84 -4.27 -15.85
CA SER A 84 -23.03 -5.41 -16.75
C SER A 84 -23.47 -6.65 -15.98
N LEU A 85 -22.80 -6.97 -14.87
CA LEU A 85 -23.15 -8.15 -14.06
C LEU A 85 -24.51 -8.03 -13.37
N ALA A 86 -24.88 -6.82 -12.91
CA ALA A 86 -26.21 -6.61 -12.34
C ALA A 86 -27.31 -6.83 -13.38
N ALA A 87 -27.12 -6.35 -14.61
CA ALA A 87 -28.06 -6.56 -15.70
C ALA A 87 -28.16 -8.05 -16.11
N GLU A 88 -27.03 -8.75 -16.25
CA GLU A 88 -26.99 -10.19 -16.57
C GLU A 88 -27.73 -11.05 -15.53
N GLU A 89 -27.58 -10.72 -14.25
CA GLU A 89 -28.17 -11.48 -13.14
C GLU A 89 -29.58 -11.02 -12.77
N GLY A 90 -30.17 -10.08 -13.52
CA GLY A 90 -31.49 -9.52 -13.23
C GLY A 90 -31.57 -8.83 -11.86
N ARG A 91 -30.45 -8.27 -11.39
CA ARG A 91 -30.33 -7.56 -10.10
C ARG A 91 -30.51 -6.05 -10.28
N PRO A 92 -30.87 -5.31 -9.21
CA PRO A 92 -31.08 -3.87 -9.30
C PRO A 92 -29.84 -3.12 -9.82
N GLY A 93 -30.04 -2.13 -10.70
CA GLY A 93 -28.94 -1.28 -11.20
C GLY A 93 -28.20 -0.49 -10.11
N ALA A 94 -28.71 -0.43 -8.89
CA ALA A 94 -28.06 0.19 -7.73
C ALA A 94 -26.69 -0.43 -7.40
N TRP A 95 -26.40 -1.67 -7.82
CA TRP A 95 -25.08 -2.30 -7.61
C TRP A 95 -23.92 -1.51 -8.25
N VAL A 96 -24.20 -0.69 -9.27
CA VAL A 96 -23.23 0.24 -9.88
C VAL A 96 -22.65 1.23 -8.87
N LEU A 97 -23.41 1.56 -7.80
CA LEU A 97 -22.95 2.45 -6.74
C LEU A 97 -21.72 1.90 -6.01
N LEU A 98 -21.55 0.57 -5.90
CA LEU A 98 -20.34 -0.01 -5.32
C LEU A 98 -19.10 0.25 -6.19
N GLY A 99 -19.26 0.20 -7.51
CA GLY A 99 -18.18 0.55 -8.43
C GLY A 99 -17.78 2.02 -8.30
N TRP A 100 -18.76 2.92 -8.22
CA TRP A 100 -18.52 4.35 -8.01
C TRP A 100 -17.87 4.65 -6.66
N LEU A 101 -18.38 4.05 -5.58
CA LEU A 101 -17.83 4.19 -4.25
C LEU A 101 -16.36 3.76 -4.23
N GLY A 102 -16.03 2.66 -4.91
CA GLY A 102 -14.64 2.20 -5.04
C GLY A 102 -13.74 3.19 -5.76
N VAL A 103 -14.15 3.68 -6.94
CA VAL A 103 -13.37 4.66 -7.72
C VAL A 103 -13.16 5.95 -6.93
N ILE A 104 -14.21 6.47 -6.27
CA ILE A 104 -14.12 7.67 -5.45
C ILE A 104 -13.21 7.44 -4.24
N ALA A 105 -13.33 6.29 -3.56
CA ALA A 105 -12.47 5.95 -2.44
C ALA A 105 -11.00 5.85 -2.86
N GLY A 106 -10.69 5.19 -3.98
CA GLY A 106 -9.33 5.11 -4.53
C GLY A 106 -8.74 6.49 -4.84
N PHE A 107 -9.53 7.36 -5.46
CA PHE A 107 -9.13 8.73 -5.77
C PHE A 107 -8.88 9.58 -4.51
N LEU A 108 -9.79 9.53 -3.53
CA LEU A 108 -9.64 10.24 -2.25
C LEU A 108 -8.45 9.72 -1.45
N ILE A 109 -8.21 8.40 -1.44
CA ILE A 109 -7.03 7.83 -0.79
C ILE A 109 -5.76 8.34 -1.47
N LEU A 110 -5.69 8.28 -2.80
CA LEU A 110 -4.53 8.75 -3.55
C LEU A 110 -4.17 10.21 -3.26
N SER A 111 -5.18 11.07 -3.03
CA SER A 111 -4.97 12.50 -2.76
C SER A 111 -4.05 12.78 -1.57
N TYR A 112 -4.22 12.08 -0.44
CA TYR A 112 -3.33 12.22 0.72
C TYR A 112 -2.15 11.24 0.66
N TYR A 113 -2.34 10.07 0.05
CA TYR A 113 -1.32 9.03 -0.04
C TYR A 113 -0.09 9.54 -0.81
N SER A 114 -0.31 10.26 -1.90
CA SER A 114 0.73 10.88 -2.72
C SER A 114 1.50 11.99 -2.00
N VAL A 115 0.88 12.70 -1.05
CA VAL A 115 1.57 13.69 -0.20
C VAL A 115 2.56 12.98 0.73
N ILE A 116 2.13 11.89 1.37
CA ILE A 116 2.98 11.08 2.25
C ILE A 116 4.13 10.45 1.45
N ALA A 117 3.84 9.95 0.25
CA ALA A 117 4.84 9.38 -0.64
C ALA A 117 5.86 10.43 -1.13
N GLY A 118 5.41 11.63 -1.48
CA GLY A 118 6.29 12.76 -1.82
C GLY A 118 7.17 13.17 -0.64
N LEU A 119 6.61 13.21 0.57
CA LEU A 119 7.39 13.45 1.78
C LEU A 119 8.46 12.37 1.96
N ALA A 120 8.11 11.09 1.82
CA ALA A 120 9.07 9.98 1.86
C ALA A 120 10.18 10.11 0.82
N MET A 121 9.87 10.53 -0.42
CA MET A 121 10.87 10.82 -1.45
C MET A 121 11.87 11.89 -0.99
N SER A 122 11.38 12.96 -0.37
CA SER A 122 12.26 14.01 0.16
C SER A 122 13.20 13.49 1.26
N TYR A 123 12.71 12.57 2.10
CA TYR A 123 13.47 11.97 3.19
C TYR A 123 14.56 11.01 2.70
N VAL A 124 14.40 10.38 1.53
CA VAL A 124 15.47 9.57 0.90
C VAL A 124 16.74 10.41 0.75
N PHE A 125 16.62 11.58 0.10
CA PHE A 125 17.76 12.45 -0.18
C PHE A 125 18.34 13.09 1.09
N ARG A 126 17.47 13.50 2.02
CA ARG A 126 17.89 14.10 3.29
C ARG A 126 18.65 13.12 4.17
N THR A 127 18.15 11.89 4.27
CA THR A 127 18.81 10.84 5.04
C THR A 127 20.11 10.43 4.38
N ALA A 128 20.12 10.26 3.05
CA ALA A 128 21.33 9.93 2.29
C ALA A 128 22.41 11.01 2.40
N GLY A 129 22.02 12.28 2.49
CA GLY A 129 22.92 13.41 2.73
C GLY A 129 23.41 13.54 4.17
N GLY A 130 23.00 12.65 5.09
CA GLY A 130 23.42 12.69 6.48
C GLY A 130 22.76 13.80 7.32
N LEU A 131 21.62 14.35 6.87
CA LEU A 131 20.96 15.48 7.55
C LEU A 131 20.63 15.19 9.03
N PHE A 132 20.34 13.93 9.34
CA PHE A 132 19.91 13.51 10.68
C PHE A 132 21.07 13.01 11.56
N THR A 133 22.29 12.87 11.02
CA THR A 133 23.44 12.35 11.78
C THR A 133 23.77 13.26 12.96
N GLY A 134 23.69 12.72 14.17
CA GLY A 134 23.90 13.48 15.41
C GLY A 134 22.83 14.53 15.74
N ALA A 135 21.71 14.56 15.00
CA ALA A 135 20.62 15.49 15.27
C ALA A 135 19.92 15.16 16.61
N THR A 136 19.54 16.20 17.35
CA THR A 136 18.72 16.06 18.57
C THR A 136 17.25 15.87 18.21
N ALA A 137 16.44 15.38 19.16
CA ALA A 137 14.99 15.25 18.98
C ALA A 137 14.33 16.57 18.58
N ASP A 138 14.68 17.67 19.23
CA ASP A 138 14.20 19.02 18.88
C ASP A 138 14.67 19.46 17.49
N GLY A 139 15.88 19.08 17.10
CA GLY A 139 16.41 19.34 15.76
C GLY A 139 15.61 18.62 14.69
N VAL A 140 15.34 17.32 14.88
CA VAL A 140 14.51 16.53 13.96
C VAL A 140 13.08 17.07 13.90
N GLY A 141 12.46 17.37 15.04
CA GLY A 141 11.12 17.96 15.09
C GLY A 141 11.06 19.32 14.38
N SER A 142 12.10 20.13 14.49
CA SER A 142 12.21 21.42 13.79
C SER A 142 12.37 21.24 12.28
N ILE A 143 13.17 20.26 11.84
CA ILE A 143 13.31 19.87 10.44
C ILE A 143 11.97 19.42 9.88
N PHE A 144 11.26 18.53 10.58
CA PHE A 144 9.95 18.04 10.17
C PHE A 144 8.95 19.19 10.02
N LYS A 145 8.81 20.04 11.05
CA LYS A 145 7.94 21.24 11.03
C LYS A 145 8.28 22.18 9.88
N SER A 146 9.57 22.39 9.59
CA SER A 146 9.99 23.22 8.45
C SER A 146 9.60 22.60 7.11
N ILE A 147 9.61 21.28 6.97
CA ILE A 147 9.22 20.60 5.73
C ILE A 147 7.71 20.65 5.55
N VAL A 148 6.95 20.27 6.59
CA VAL A 148 5.48 20.24 6.49
C VAL A 148 4.85 21.64 6.48
N GLY A 149 5.56 22.63 7.03
CA GLY A 149 5.18 24.05 7.01
C GLY A 149 5.53 24.79 5.72
N ASP A 150 6.09 24.10 4.71
CA ASP A 150 6.42 24.67 3.40
C ASP A 150 5.53 24.05 2.31
N PRO A 151 4.38 24.67 1.99
CA PRO A 151 3.42 24.14 1.03
C PRO A 151 4.00 23.98 -0.38
N GLU A 152 4.91 24.87 -0.79
CA GLU A 152 5.51 24.81 -2.12
C GLU A 152 6.41 23.58 -2.26
N LYS A 153 7.24 23.29 -1.26
CA LYS A 153 8.06 22.08 -1.26
C LYS A 153 7.22 20.82 -1.20
N LEU A 154 6.18 20.80 -0.36
CA LEU A 154 5.27 19.64 -0.28
C LEU A 154 4.57 19.38 -1.61
N LEU A 155 4.04 20.43 -2.24
CA LEU A 155 3.41 20.33 -3.56
C LEU A 155 4.41 19.87 -4.61
N ALA A 156 5.64 20.37 -4.61
CA ALA A 156 6.67 19.93 -5.56
C ALA A 156 6.97 18.43 -5.46
N TRP A 157 7.13 17.89 -4.24
CA TRP A 157 7.37 16.45 -4.03
C TRP A 157 6.15 15.59 -4.34
N HIS A 158 4.96 16.06 -3.96
CA HIS A 158 3.69 15.41 -4.32
C HIS A 158 3.52 15.35 -5.85
N THR A 159 3.71 16.46 -6.55
CA THR A 159 3.60 16.53 -8.01
C THR A 159 4.63 15.63 -8.67
N LEU A 160 5.88 15.63 -8.20
CA LEU A 160 6.91 14.72 -8.72
C LEU A 160 6.50 13.25 -8.58
N PHE A 161 5.99 12.85 -7.40
CA PHE A 161 5.49 11.51 -7.17
C PHE A 161 4.31 11.17 -8.11
N MET A 162 3.33 12.05 -8.21
CA MET A 162 2.15 11.87 -9.08
C MET A 162 2.54 11.75 -10.55
N VAL A 163 3.49 12.56 -11.05
CA VAL A 163 3.99 12.44 -12.42
C VAL A 163 4.59 11.05 -12.65
N ILE A 164 5.40 10.54 -11.72
CA ILE A 164 5.99 9.19 -11.83
C ILE A 164 4.87 8.14 -11.90
N THR A 165 3.88 8.20 -11.01
CA THR A 165 2.73 7.27 -11.00
C THR A 165 1.95 7.34 -12.32
N MET A 166 1.60 8.55 -12.80
CA MET A 166 0.81 8.71 -14.02
C MET A 166 1.57 8.25 -15.27
N VAL A 167 2.89 8.48 -15.35
CA VAL A 167 3.72 7.98 -16.46
C VAL A 167 3.67 6.47 -16.55
N ILE A 168 3.65 5.76 -15.42
CA ILE A 168 3.57 4.30 -15.37
C ILE A 168 2.18 3.83 -15.81
N VAL A 169 1.12 4.44 -15.29
CA VAL A 169 -0.27 4.09 -15.61
C VAL A 169 -0.60 4.35 -17.09
N ALA A 170 -0.07 5.45 -17.65
CA ALA A 170 -0.23 5.83 -19.05
C ALA A 170 0.35 4.80 -20.03
N ARG A 171 1.38 4.03 -19.61
CA ARG A 171 1.99 2.95 -20.41
C ARG A 171 1.15 1.66 -20.42
N GLY A 172 0.06 1.61 -19.66
CA GLY A 172 -0.89 0.50 -19.64
C GLY A 172 -0.44 -0.74 -18.86
N VAL A 173 -1.27 -1.78 -18.90
CA VAL A 173 -1.15 -2.95 -18.02
C VAL A 173 0.17 -3.69 -18.26
N LYS A 174 0.47 -4.10 -19.49
CA LYS A 174 1.64 -4.93 -19.81
C LYS A 174 2.96 -4.15 -19.81
N ASN A 175 2.99 -2.96 -20.43
CA ASN A 175 4.22 -2.19 -20.63
C ASN A 175 4.53 -1.21 -19.48
N GLY A 176 3.53 -0.88 -18.65
CA GLY A 176 3.64 -0.02 -17.48
C GLY A 176 3.56 -0.82 -16.20
N LEU A 177 2.34 -1.13 -15.76
CA LEU A 177 2.05 -1.77 -14.48
C LEU A 177 2.87 -3.03 -14.25
N GLU A 178 2.70 -4.05 -15.11
CA GLU A 178 3.32 -5.36 -14.95
C GLU A 178 4.84 -5.27 -14.91
N LYS A 179 5.42 -4.50 -15.84
CA LYS A 179 6.88 -4.32 -15.90
C LYS A 179 7.41 -3.62 -14.65
N VAL A 180 6.70 -2.65 -14.09
CA VAL A 180 7.16 -1.96 -12.89
C VAL A 180 7.03 -2.86 -11.66
N VAL A 181 5.85 -3.47 -11.43
CA VAL A 181 5.60 -4.28 -10.22
C VAL A 181 6.46 -5.54 -10.16
N THR A 182 6.80 -6.14 -11.31
CA THR A 182 7.70 -7.31 -11.37
C THR A 182 9.12 -7.01 -10.91
N TRP A 183 9.57 -5.76 -10.99
CA TRP A 183 10.88 -5.33 -10.47
C TRP A 183 10.77 -4.72 -9.07
N LEU A 184 9.73 -3.91 -8.80
CA LEU A 184 9.53 -3.28 -7.50
C LEU A 184 9.34 -4.30 -6.39
N MET A 185 8.53 -5.35 -6.61
CA MET A 185 8.20 -6.30 -5.56
C MET A 185 9.43 -7.08 -5.05
N PRO A 186 10.27 -7.71 -5.90
CA PRO A 186 11.51 -8.32 -5.42
C PRO A 186 12.45 -7.33 -4.75
N GLY A 187 12.61 -6.11 -5.31
CA GLY A 187 13.45 -5.07 -4.72
C GLY A 187 13.01 -4.67 -3.31
N LEU A 188 11.69 -4.51 -3.12
CA LEU A 188 11.09 -4.24 -1.82
C LEU A 188 11.42 -5.35 -0.82
N PHE A 189 11.20 -6.62 -1.19
CA PHE A 189 11.52 -7.75 -0.31
C PHE A 189 13.00 -7.82 0.05
N VAL A 190 13.90 -7.59 -0.91
CA VAL A 190 15.35 -7.59 -0.66
C VAL A 190 15.72 -6.51 0.35
N ILE A 191 15.25 -5.28 0.16
CA ILE A 191 15.52 -4.18 1.09
C ILE A 191 14.96 -4.51 2.48
N LEU A 192 13.72 -5.02 2.55
CA LEU A 192 13.08 -5.36 3.81
C LEU A 192 13.85 -6.46 4.57
N ILE A 193 14.35 -7.48 3.86
CA ILE A 193 15.18 -8.53 4.45
C ILE A 193 16.50 -7.97 4.99
N VAL A 194 17.17 -7.09 4.24
CA VAL A 194 18.40 -6.42 4.70
C VAL A 194 18.14 -5.62 5.98
N LEU A 195 17.07 -4.84 6.01
CA LEU A 195 16.68 -4.07 7.19
C LEU A 195 16.32 -4.97 8.38
N MET A 196 15.69 -6.12 8.13
CA MET A 196 15.36 -7.10 9.17
C MET A 196 16.61 -7.74 9.77
N PHE A 197 17.60 -8.12 8.97
CA PHE A 197 18.86 -8.62 9.50
C PHE A 197 19.60 -7.55 10.31
N TYR A 198 19.54 -6.29 9.87
CA TYR A 198 20.08 -5.19 10.66
C TYR A 198 19.33 -5.02 11.98
N SER A 199 17.99 -5.08 11.99
CA SER A 199 17.19 -4.94 13.23
C SER A 199 17.47 -6.08 14.22
N MET A 200 17.82 -7.28 13.76
CA MET A 200 18.28 -8.38 14.62
C MET A 200 19.62 -8.07 15.32
N SER A 201 20.48 -7.26 14.69
CA SER A 201 21.78 -6.89 15.25
C SER A 201 21.73 -5.77 16.29
N THR A 202 20.57 -5.13 16.52
CA THR A 202 20.44 -4.02 17.49
C THR A 202 20.46 -4.48 18.95
N GLY A 203 20.31 -5.78 19.22
CA GLY A 203 20.19 -6.33 20.58
C GLY A 203 18.79 -6.24 21.18
N HIS A 204 17.86 -5.51 20.56
CA HIS A 204 16.48 -5.31 21.04
C HIS A 204 15.42 -6.03 20.19
N PHE A 205 15.84 -7.01 19.38
CA PHE A 205 14.93 -7.76 18.51
C PHE A 205 13.89 -8.57 19.29
N SER A 206 14.27 -9.13 20.44
CA SER A 206 13.37 -9.85 21.34
C SER A 206 12.27 -8.95 21.90
N GLU A 207 12.56 -7.69 22.20
CA GLU A 207 11.55 -6.72 22.65
C GLU A 207 10.54 -6.42 21.55
N GLY A 208 11.00 -6.26 20.29
CA GLY A 208 10.12 -6.12 19.13
C GLY A 208 9.22 -7.36 18.92
N LEU A 209 9.77 -8.56 19.08
CA LEU A 209 9.00 -9.81 19.03
C LEU A 209 7.94 -9.86 20.14
N SER A 210 8.32 -9.59 21.39
CA SER A 210 7.39 -9.57 22.51
C SER A 210 6.29 -8.52 22.29
N PHE A 211 6.65 -7.33 21.81
CA PHE A 211 5.68 -6.27 21.52
C PHE A 211 4.64 -6.68 20.46
N LEU A 212 5.07 -7.36 19.40
CA LEU A 212 4.20 -7.79 18.29
C LEU A 212 3.41 -9.07 18.55
N PHE A 213 3.95 -9.99 19.35
CA PHE A 213 3.43 -11.36 19.45
C PHE A 213 3.02 -11.79 20.86
N SER A 214 3.20 -10.94 21.87
CA SER A 214 2.66 -11.18 23.22
C SER A 214 1.37 -10.36 23.42
N PRO A 215 0.18 -10.95 23.20
CA PRO A 215 -1.07 -10.21 23.25
C PRO A 215 -1.45 -9.84 24.69
N ASP A 216 -1.70 -8.55 24.91
CA ASP A 216 -2.30 -8.03 26.13
C ASP A 216 -3.65 -7.38 25.81
N PHE A 217 -4.73 -8.14 26.00
CA PHE A 217 -6.09 -7.67 25.69
C PHE A 217 -6.57 -6.55 26.62
N SER A 218 -5.89 -6.30 27.76
CA SER A 218 -6.23 -5.17 28.63
C SER A 218 -5.92 -3.81 27.98
N LYS A 219 -5.05 -3.80 26.95
CA LYS A 219 -4.65 -2.60 26.21
C LYS A 219 -5.53 -2.30 25.00
N ILE A 220 -6.47 -3.20 24.65
CA ILE A 220 -7.37 -3.01 23.51
C ILE A 220 -8.66 -2.32 23.94
N LYS A 221 -8.98 -1.22 23.26
CA LYS A 221 -10.30 -0.57 23.32
C LYS A 221 -11.18 -1.09 22.19
N THR A 222 -12.49 -0.97 22.33
CA THR A 222 -13.47 -1.30 21.25
C THR A 222 -13.13 -0.58 19.94
N GLU A 223 -12.65 0.66 20.03
CA GLU A 223 -12.18 1.45 18.89
C GLU A 223 -11.00 0.77 18.15
N GLY A 224 -10.09 0.12 18.88
CA GLY A 224 -8.96 -0.62 18.30
C GLY A 224 -9.40 -1.79 17.41
N VAL A 225 -10.55 -2.42 17.70
CA VAL A 225 -11.13 -3.48 16.86
C VAL A 225 -11.60 -2.90 15.52
N LEU A 226 -12.26 -1.73 15.55
CA LEU A 226 -12.71 -1.04 14.33
C LEU A 226 -11.51 -0.54 13.50
N ILE A 227 -10.45 -0.06 14.16
CA ILE A 227 -9.19 0.32 13.51
C ILE A 227 -8.55 -0.89 12.83
N ALA A 228 -8.49 -2.05 13.50
CA ALA A 228 -7.94 -3.28 12.92
C ALA A 228 -8.72 -3.75 11.68
N MET A 229 -10.06 -3.71 11.75
CA MET A 229 -10.93 -4.05 10.63
C MET A 229 -10.76 -3.06 9.46
N GLY A 230 -10.81 -1.76 9.72
CA GLY A 230 -10.61 -0.73 8.70
C GLY A 230 -9.20 -0.81 8.07
N HIS A 231 -8.20 -1.16 8.87
CA HIS A 231 -6.85 -1.38 8.37
C HIS A 231 -6.74 -2.62 7.48
N ALA A 232 -7.44 -3.71 7.80
CA ALA A 232 -7.50 -4.90 6.94
C ALA A 232 -8.04 -4.59 5.54
N PHE A 233 -9.05 -3.71 5.43
CA PHE A 233 -9.53 -3.22 4.12
C PHE A 233 -8.48 -2.36 3.42
N PHE A 234 -7.87 -1.43 4.15
CA PHE A 234 -6.88 -0.51 3.60
C PHE A 234 -5.65 -1.24 3.04
N THR A 235 -5.05 -2.13 3.83
CA THR A 235 -3.82 -2.84 3.44
C THR A 235 -4.08 -3.80 2.28
N LEU A 236 -5.21 -4.49 2.24
CA LEU A 236 -5.53 -5.41 1.13
C LEU A 236 -6.09 -4.70 -0.11
N SER A 237 -6.13 -3.36 -0.14
CA SER A 237 -6.70 -2.55 -1.23
C SER A 237 -8.18 -2.88 -1.54
N LEU A 238 -8.97 -3.18 -0.51
CA LEU A 238 -10.36 -3.61 -0.64
C LEU A 238 -11.35 -2.44 -0.58
N GLY A 239 -12.45 -2.56 -1.31
CA GLY A 239 -13.53 -1.59 -1.36
C GLY A 239 -13.20 -0.34 -2.18
N MET A 240 -12.01 -0.24 -2.77
CA MET A 240 -11.55 0.87 -3.62
C MET A 240 -11.50 0.52 -5.12
N GLY A 241 -11.99 -0.67 -5.50
CA GLY A 241 -12.05 -1.11 -6.90
C GLY A 241 -10.70 -1.49 -7.53
N ALA A 242 -9.57 -1.28 -6.84
CA ALA A 242 -8.23 -1.61 -7.30
C ALA A 242 -8.05 -3.11 -7.57
N ILE A 243 -8.47 -3.96 -6.62
CA ILE A 243 -8.40 -5.41 -6.79
C ILE A 243 -9.40 -5.90 -7.83
N MET A 244 -10.61 -5.31 -7.86
CA MET A 244 -11.59 -5.61 -8.90
C MET A 244 -11.05 -5.30 -10.32
N VAL A 245 -10.46 -4.13 -10.55
CA VAL A 245 -9.89 -3.81 -11.87
C VAL A 245 -8.70 -4.70 -12.22
N TYR A 246 -7.85 -5.05 -11.26
CA TYR A 246 -6.76 -6.02 -11.49
C TYR A 246 -7.28 -7.43 -11.80
N GLY A 247 -8.40 -7.83 -11.17
CA GLY A 247 -9.12 -9.06 -11.47
C GLY A 247 -9.66 -9.10 -12.90
N SER A 248 -10.06 -7.94 -13.45
CA SER A 248 -10.52 -7.85 -14.86
C SER A 248 -9.45 -8.24 -15.88
N TYR A 249 -8.17 -8.08 -15.51
CA TYR A 249 -7.01 -8.45 -16.33
C TYR A 249 -6.51 -9.89 -16.06
N LEU A 250 -7.13 -10.64 -15.13
CA LEU A 250 -6.70 -11.99 -14.73
C LEU A 250 -7.07 -13.06 -15.79
N PRO A 251 -6.12 -13.86 -16.31
CA PRO A 251 -6.45 -14.97 -17.19
C PRO A 251 -7.40 -16.00 -16.54
N LYS A 252 -8.21 -16.70 -17.34
CA LYS A 252 -9.27 -17.59 -16.85
C LYS A 252 -8.72 -18.81 -16.12
N GLU A 253 -7.52 -19.25 -16.49
CA GLU A 253 -6.84 -20.45 -16.04
C GLU A 253 -6.24 -20.29 -14.63
N VAL A 254 -6.09 -19.06 -14.16
CA VAL A 254 -5.51 -18.78 -12.85
C VAL A 254 -6.54 -19.01 -11.75
N SER A 255 -6.17 -19.80 -10.72
CA SER A 255 -7.01 -19.99 -9.54
C SER A 255 -7.08 -18.70 -8.71
N ILE A 256 -8.29 -18.15 -8.56
CA ILE A 256 -8.54 -16.95 -7.73
C ILE A 256 -8.17 -17.23 -6.27
N ALA A 257 -8.74 -18.28 -5.67
CA ALA A 257 -8.53 -18.58 -4.25
C ALA A 257 -7.04 -18.72 -3.90
N LYS A 258 -6.27 -19.48 -4.69
CA LYS A 258 -4.82 -19.64 -4.46
C LYS A 258 -4.07 -18.32 -4.61
N ALA A 259 -4.42 -17.50 -5.61
CA ALA A 259 -3.77 -16.21 -5.81
C ALA A 259 -4.09 -15.25 -4.67
N THR A 260 -5.36 -15.09 -4.30
CA THR A 260 -5.82 -14.23 -3.21
C THR A 260 -5.20 -14.58 -1.86
N VAL A 261 -5.14 -15.87 -1.50
CA VAL A 261 -4.46 -16.30 -0.26
C VAL A 261 -2.96 -15.97 -0.30
N THR A 262 -2.31 -16.17 -1.45
CA THR A 262 -0.88 -15.82 -1.61
C THR A 262 -0.65 -14.32 -1.42
N ILE A 263 -1.53 -13.49 -1.99
CA ILE A 263 -1.46 -12.02 -1.88
C ILE A 263 -1.63 -11.59 -0.42
N ALA A 264 -2.65 -12.10 0.27
CA ALA A 264 -2.91 -11.75 1.68
C ALA A 264 -1.77 -12.21 2.61
N LEU A 265 -1.19 -13.38 2.37
CA LEU A 265 -0.03 -13.86 3.13
C LEU A 265 1.20 -12.98 2.89
N ALA A 266 1.46 -12.57 1.64
CA ALA A 266 2.57 -11.69 1.31
C ALA A 266 2.41 -10.30 1.94
N ASP A 267 1.21 -9.70 1.86
CA ASP A 267 0.85 -8.45 2.52
C ASP A 267 1.07 -8.52 4.04
N THR A 268 0.52 -9.56 4.68
CA THR A 268 0.67 -9.79 6.12
C THR A 268 2.14 -9.98 6.51
N ALA A 269 2.89 -10.77 5.73
CA ALA A 269 4.31 -11.00 6.00
C ALA A 269 5.11 -9.69 5.95
N VAL A 270 4.86 -8.83 4.96
CA VAL A 270 5.54 -7.53 4.86
C VAL A 270 5.16 -6.63 6.04
N ALA A 271 3.90 -6.59 6.47
CA ALA A 271 3.48 -5.79 7.62
C ALA A 271 4.18 -6.24 8.93
N LEU A 272 4.21 -7.55 9.19
CA LEU A 272 4.88 -8.10 10.37
C LEU A 272 6.39 -7.89 10.32
N MET A 273 7.02 -8.09 9.16
CA MET A 273 8.45 -7.81 8.96
C MET A 273 8.77 -6.33 9.15
N ALA A 274 7.94 -5.42 8.64
CA ALA A 274 8.12 -3.98 8.84
C ALA A 274 8.04 -3.62 10.33
N GLY A 275 7.09 -4.20 11.08
CA GLY A 275 7.06 -4.08 12.53
C GLY A 275 8.34 -4.59 13.21
N LEU A 276 8.85 -5.75 12.78
CA LEU A 276 10.12 -6.32 13.28
C LEU A 276 11.38 -5.57 12.84
N VAL A 277 11.29 -4.70 11.85
CA VAL A 277 12.33 -3.72 11.53
C VAL A 277 12.23 -2.53 12.47
N ILE A 278 11.04 -1.96 12.59
CA ILE A 278 10.80 -0.66 13.23
C ILE A 278 10.91 -0.76 14.76
N PHE A 279 10.20 -1.68 15.40
CA PHE A 279 10.12 -1.72 16.86
C PHE A 279 11.48 -1.99 17.53
N PRO A 280 12.32 -2.93 17.08
CA PRO A 280 13.66 -3.10 17.66
C PRO A 280 14.54 -1.86 17.53
N ILE A 281 14.44 -1.12 16.42
CA ILE A 281 15.21 0.12 16.21
C ILE A 281 14.71 1.21 17.17
N VAL A 282 13.39 1.35 17.30
CA VAL A 282 12.74 2.30 18.23
C VAL A 282 13.14 2.01 19.68
N PHE A 283 13.05 0.76 20.11
CA PHE A 283 13.41 0.35 21.49
C PHE A 283 14.91 0.47 21.78
N ALA A 284 15.78 0.11 20.82
CA ALA A 284 17.23 0.29 20.96
C ALA A 284 17.63 1.75 21.19
N ASN A 285 16.83 2.69 20.67
CA ASN A 285 17.04 4.13 20.85
C ASN A 285 16.20 4.73 21.99
N LYS A 286 15.53 3.90 22.80
CA LYS A 286 14.67 4.31 23.92
C LYS A 286 13.56 5.28 23.51
N LEU A 287 13.02 5.07 22.31
CA LEU A 287 11.93 5.88 21.76
C LEU A 287 10.59 5.18 21.94
N GLU A 288 9.52 5.96 21.94
CA GLU A 288 8.15 5.44 22.08
C GLU A 288 7.59 4.96 20.73
N PRO A 289 7.00 3.75 20.64
CA PRO A 289 6.42 3.23 19.39
C PRO A 289 5.09 3.89 19.02
N GLY A 290 4.42 4.54 19.97
CA GLY A 290 3.09 5.14 19.82
C GLY A 290 3.09 6.61 19.38
N SER A 291 4.04 7.04 18.54
CA SER A 291 4.12 8.45 18.08
C SER A 291 3.17 8.79 16.92
N GLY A 292 2.22 7.92 16.59
CA GLY A 292 1.27 8.09 15.49
C GLY A 292 1.95 8.38 14.15
N PHE A 293 1.45 9.40 13.44
CA PHE A 293 2.01 9.83 12.14
C PHE A 293 3.52 10.12 12.21
N GLY A 294 4.00 10.67 13.33
CA GLY A 294 5.40 11.07 13.54
C GLY A 294 6.39 9.89 13.65
N LEU A 295 5.92 8.65 13.81
CA LEU A 295 6.79 7.47 13.98
C LEU A 295 7.84 7.36 12.87
N ILE A 296 7.44 7.56 11.61
CA ILE A 296 8.37 7.45 10.47
C ILE A 296 9.14 8.73 10.19
N PHE A 297 8.52 9.90 10.36
CA PHE A 297 9.11 11.16 9.90
C PHE A 297 9.83 11.95 11.00
N GLU A 298 9.71 11.52 12.26
CA GLU A 298 10.40 12.09 13.41
C GLU A 298 11.15 11.00 14.19
N THR A 299 10.45 10.00 14.72
CA THR A 299 11.03 8.98 15.62
C THR A 299 12.13 8.16 14.94
N LEU A 300 11.89 7.63 13.74
CA LEU A 300 12.90 6.86 13.01
C LEU A 300 14.11 7.71 12.57
N PRO A 301 13.96 8.94 12.04
CA PRO A 301 15.08 9.83 11.78
C PRO A 301 15.94 10.12 13.01
N ILE A 302 15.34 10.26 14.19
CA ILE A 302 16.10 10.38 15.46
C ILE A 302 16.94 9.12 15.67
N ALA A 303 16.33 7.93 15.56
CA ALA A 303 17.03 6.65 15.72
C ALA A 303 18.18 6.51 14.71
N PHE A 304 17.92 6.73 13.42
CA PHE A 304 18.94 6.68 12.37
C PHE A 304 20.07 7.69 12.62
N GLY A 305 19.78 8.85 13.19
CA GLY A 305 20.79 9.85 13.52
C GLY A 305 21.81 9.40 14.57
N GLN A 306 21.43 8.45 15.43
CA GLN A 306 22.26 7.93 16.53
C GLN A 306 22.96 6.60 16.20
N MET A 307 22.61 5.98 15.06
CA MET A 307 23.12 4.70 14.63
C MET A 307 24.38 4.86 13.77
N GLU A 308 25.38 4.01 13.99
CA GLU A 308 26.63 4.01 13.19
C GLU A 308 26.37 3.81 11.68
N ALA A 309 25.51 2.86 11.32
CA ALA A 309 25.07 2.62 9.95
C ALA A 309 23.79 3.40 9.57
N GLY A 310 23.42 4.41 10.36
CA GLY A 310 22.11 5.04 10.31
C GLY A 310 21.76 5.73 8.99
N VAL A 311 22.75 6.32 8.31
CA VAL A 311 22.57 6.89 6.97
C VAL A 311 22.14 5.82 5.98
N LEU A 312 22.88 4.72 5.89
CA LEU A 312 22.58 3.62 4.96
C LEU A 312 21.21 2.99 5.27
N ILE A 313 20.98 2.63 6.54
CA ILE A 313 19.75 1.97 6.98
C ILE A 313 18.53 2.87 6.80
N GLY A 314 18.65 4.15 7.18
CA GLY A 314 17.58 5.11 7.01
C GLY A 314 17.28 5.41 5.54
N THR A 315 18.31 5.54 4.69
CA THR A 315 18.11 5.70 3.24
C THR A 315 17.40 4.49 2.64
N LEU A 316 17.83 3.26 2.97
CA LEU A 316 17.17 2.04 2.52
C LEU A 316 15.71 1.98 2.99
N PHE A 317 15.43 2.39 4.23
CA PHE A 317 14.08 2.44 4.77
C PHE A 317 13.17 3.42 4.00
N PHE A 318 13.62 4.64 3.73
CA PHE A 318 12.81 5.59 2.95
C PHE A 318 12.70 5.18 1.48
N VAL A 319 13.72 4.53 0.89
CA VAL A 319 13.61 3.94 -0.45
C VAL A 319 12.54 2.85 -0.46
N LEU A 320 12.56 1.93 0.51
CA LEU A 320 11.53 0.91 0.68
C LEU A 320 10.13 1.53 0.72
N LEU A 321 9.97 2.59 1.52
CA LEU A 321 8.70 3.29 1.68
C LEU A 321 8.21 3.91 0.37
N VAL A 322 9.11 4.53 -0.42
CA VAL A 322 8.78 5.10 -1.74
C VAL A 322 8.41 4.02 -2.75
N LEU A 323 9.14 2.89 -2.79
CA LEU A 323 8.83 1.80 -3.72
C LEU A 323 7.48 1.17 -3.42
N ALA A 324 7.17 0.96 -2.13
CA ALA A 324 5.88 0.46 -1.67
C ALA A 324 4.74 1.46 -1.96
N ALA A 325 4.99 2.75 -1.73
CA ALA A 325 4.02 3.78 -2.05
C ALA A 325 3.72 3.85 -3.56
N LEU A 326 4.76 3.73 -4.38
CA LEU A 326 4.63 3.78 -5.83
C LEU A 326 3.76 2.62 -6.34
N SER A 327 3.99 1.38 -5.90
CA SER A 327 3.22 0.22 -6.34
C SER A 327 1.73 0.33 -6.01
N SER A 328 1.37 0.80 -4.81
CA SER A 328 -0.04 1.02 -4.44
C SER A 328 -0.67 2.23 -5.13
N SER A 329 0.09 3.32 -5.35
CA SER A 329 -0.46 4.50 -6.02
C SER A 329 -0.95 4.22 -7.45
N ILE A 330 -0.25 3.31 -8.13
CA ILE A 330 -0.61 2.84 -9.47
C ILE A 330 -1.95 2.09 -9.45
N SER A 331 -2.18 1.24 -8.44
CA SER A 331 -3.43 0.48 -8.34
C SER A 331 -4.62 1.33 -7.90
N LEU A 332 -4.39 2.34 -7.06
CA LEU A 332 -5.43 3.25 -6.57
C LEU A 332 -6.09 4.06 -7.69
N ILE A 333 -5.32 4.48 -8.70
CA ILE A 333 -5.82 5.31 -9.80
C ILE A 333 -6.33 4.50 -11.00
N GLU A 334 -5.90 3.25 -11.15
CA GLU A 334 -6.25 2.40 -12.29
C GLU A 334 -7.77 2.26 -12.50
N PRO A 335 -8.63 2.11 -11.45
CA PRO A 335 -10.08 2.08 -11.62
C PRO A 335 -10.65 3.31 -12.36
N ALA A 336 -10.16 4.51 -12.02
CA ALA A 336 -10.61 5.76 -12.64
C ALA A 336 -10.13 5.87 -14.09
N VAL A 337 -8.86 5.53 -14.34
CA VAL A 337 -8.28 5.55 -15.69
C VAL A 337 -8.97 4.54 -16.60
N ALA A 338 -9.21 3.31 -16.12
CA ALA A 338 -9.92 2.28 -16.87
C ALA A 338 -11.33 2.75 -17.25
N TRP A 339 -12.06 3.36 -16.32
CA TRP A 339 -13.39 3.90 -16.59
C TRP A 339 -13.39 5.02 -17.63
N LEU A 340 -12.45 5.98 -17.56
CA LEU A 340 -12.36 7.05 -18.56
C LEU A 340 -12.07 6.51 -19.96
N VAL A 341 -11.20 5.50 -20.07
CA VAL A 341 -10.88 4.87 -21.34
C VAL A 341 -12.09 4.12 -21.90
N GLU A 342 -12.83 3.40 -21.05
CA GLU A 342 -14.01 2.62 -21.46
C GLU A 342 -15.24 3.49 -21.80
N ASN A 343 -15.50 4.57 -21.06
CA ASN A 343 -16.75 5.33 -21.18
C ASN A 343 -16.61 6.67 -21.90
N ARG A 344 -15.39 7.21 -22.03
CA ARG A 344 -15.13 8.53 -22.63
C ARG A 344 -14.27 8.48 -23.88
N ASP A 345 -13.96 7.28 -24.38
CA ASP A 345 -13.12 7.05 -25.57
C ASP A 345 -11.78 7.81 -25.50
N MET A 346 -11.25 7.96 -24.27
CA MET A 346 -9.98 8.62 -24.04
C MET A 346 -8.84 7.64 -24.27
N SER A 347 -7.74 8.11 -24.86
CA SER A 347 -6.47 7.37 -24.82
C SER A 347 -5.99 7.23 -23.38
N ARG A 348 -5.26 6.16 -23.05
CA ARG A 348 -4.73 5.95 -21.68
C ARG A 348 -3.89 7.14 -21.20
N VAL A 349 -3.09 7.74 -22.08
CA VAL A 349 -2.30 8.95 -21.77
C VAL A 349 -3.21 10.11 -21.35
N ARG A 350 -4.27 10.38 -22.12
CA ARG A 350 -5.21 11.47 -21.80
C ARG A 350 -5.96 11.19 -20.49
N ALA A 351 -6.43 9.97 -20.30
CA ALA A 351 -7.10 9.55 -19.06
C ALA A 351 -6.18 9.70 -17.84
N SER A 352 -4.92 9.28 -17.92
CA SER A 352 -3.95 9.43 -16.83
C SER A 352 -3.65 10.90 -16.51
N ILE A 353 -3.54 11.77 -17.52
CA ILE A 353 -3.37 13.21 -17.29
C ILE A 353 -4.61 13.78 -16.57
N TRP A 354 -5.81 13.44 -17.02
CA TRP A 354 -7.06 13.90 -16.38
C TRP A 354 -7.21 13.43 -14.95
N CYS A 355 -6.82 12.19 -14.65
CA CYS A 355 -6.87 11.63 -13.30
C CYS A 355 -5.76 12.15 -12.39
N GLY A 356 -4.62 12.58 -12.94
CA GLY A 356 -3.46 13.02 -12.17
C GLY A 356 -3.36 14.53 -11.93
N MET A 357 -4.18 15.33 -12.61
CA MET A 357 -4.27 16.79 -12.45
C MET A 357 -5.19 17.21 -11.32
#